data_AF-A0A7X6SYI5-F1
#
_entry.id   AF-A0A7X6SYI5-F1
#
_cell.length_a   1.000
_cell.length_b   1.000
_cell.length_c   1.000
_cell.angle_alpha   90.00
_cell.angle_beta   90.00
_cell.angle_gamma   90.00
#
_symmetry.space_group_name_H-M   'P 1'
#
loop_
_entity.id
_entity.type
_entity.pdbx_description
1 polymer ?
#
loop_
_entity_poly.entity_id
_entity_poly.type
_entity_poly.pdbx_seq_one_letter_code
_entity_poly.pdbx_strand_id
1 'polypeptide(L)'
;IQVHNKDAEDVSAGLRTAINIQGMEKAQIERGNILAAKDTLKSTFMVDAELDLLSSSPRPLKNRAKVRFHTGSAEIIATVVLLDRDILNQGERCFAQIRLDEPTTVLKGDRYILRSYSPVRTIGGGRVINPLPLKKRRFSEGVLRDLELLSSGDPFIQIEQFVKMGRHTGKGAKELQFLANLGKKKVDEVLKVLCARKKIIQYSRENSLFIHEEPLAEATKELLDILSGYHRNNPLKAGILKEELRSRTKGATNPRLFNFIVNQQSGLGTVVIENEILRLEGHRVTLATDQKEIRGRIEDIYRRAKLQPPYFKEVNSEFPDAKGADILSILVKEGLLIKVKEDLYFHKKSIDGLREALTLFLKKNGEINPAQFKDMTGTSRKYSIPLIEYFDHEQLTVRVGDNRILRRKI
;
A
#
# COMPACT_ATOMS: atom_id res chain seq x y z
N ILE A 1 -30.61 -24.73 -29.87
CA ILE A 1 -30.01 -25.80 -29.03
C ILE A 1 -30.84 -27.07 -29.19
N GLN A 2 -30.35 -28.25 -28.81
CA GLN A 2 -31.12 -29.50 -28.94
C GLN A 2 -31.15 -30.31 -27.64
N VAL A 3 -32.32 -30.83 -27.28
CA VAL A 3 -32.55 -31.69 -26.12
C VAL A 3 -33.28 -32.95 -26.58
N HIS A 4 -32.76 -34.14 -26.26
CA HIS A 4 -33.32 -35.42 -26.71
C HIS A 4 -33.65 -35.46 -28.23
N ASN A 5 -32.73 -34.94 -29.04
CA ASN A 5 -32.84 -34.84 -30.51
C ASN A 5 -33.99 -33.95 -31.02
N LYS A 6 -34.53 -33.04 -30.19
CA LYS A 6 -35.49 -32.03 -30.60
C LYS A 6 -34.90 -30.63 -30.43
N ASP A 7 -35.18 -29.76 -31.39
CA ASP A 7 -34.81 -28.36 -31.29
C ASP A 7 -35.55 -27.69 -30.13
N ALA A 8 -34.83 -26.83 -29.41
CA ALA A 8 -35.34 -26.04 -28.31
C ALA A 8 -34.74 -24.63 -28.35
N GLU A 9 -35.50 -23.66 -27.84
CA GLU A 9 -35.07 -22.27 -27.68
C GLU A 9 -34.32 -22.08 -26.35
N ASP A 10 -34.84 -22.66 -25.27
CA ASP A 10 -34.26 -22.60 -23.92
C ASP A 10 -34.08 -23.98 -23.30
N VAL A 11 -33.16 -24.09 -22.33
CA VAL A 11 -32.93 -25.31 -21.55
C VAL A 11 -32.63 -25.01 -20.09
N SER A 12 -33.14 -25.87 -19.20
CA SER A 12 -32.88 -25.81 -17.76
C SER A 12 -31.89 -26.90 -17.31
N ALA A 13 -31.36 -26.75 -16.10
CA ALA A 13 -30.48 -27.74 -15.48
C ALA A 13 -31.15 -29.14 -15.41
N GLY A 14 -30.34 -30.19 -15.52
CA GLY A 14 -30.76 -31.60 -15.43
C GLY A 14 -30.92 -32.33 -16.77
N LEU A 15 -30.76 -31.62 -17.90
CA LEU A 15 -30.95 -32.17 -19.24
C LEU A 15 -29.62 -32.32 -19.99
N ARG A 16 -29.50 -33.40 -20.78
CA ARG A 16 -28.41 -33.55 -21.75
C ARG A 16 -28.72 -32.69 -22.97
N THR A 17 -27.89 -31.68 -23.19
CA THR A 17 -28.12 -30.67 -24.23
C THR A 17 -26.99 -30.69 -25.25
N ALA A 18 -27.33 -30.71 -26.53
CA ALA A 18 -26.40 -30.39 -27.61
C ALA A 18 -26.47 -28.89 -27.90
N ILE A 19 -25.32 -28.22 -27.83
CA ILE A 19 -25.19 -26.79 -28.06
C ILE A 19 -24.25 -26.60 -29.24
N ASN A 20 -24.70 -25.86 -30.24
CA ASN A 20 -23.84 -25.42 -31.33
C ASN A 20 -23.12 -24.13 -30.91
N ILE A 21 -21.79 -24.14 -30.90
CA ILE A 21 -20.96 -23.00 -30.51
C ILE A 21 -20.26 -22.48 -31.76
N GLN A 22 -20.60 -21.28 -32.19
CA GLN A 22 -19.96 -20.65 -33.36
C GLN A 22 -18.57 -20.13 -33.01
N GLY A 23 -17.64 -20.21 -33.97
CA GLY A 23 -16.29 -19.67 -33.84
C GLY A 23 -15.31 -20.55 -33.06
N MET A 24 -15.64 -21.81 -32.81
CA MET A 24 -14.75 -22.80 -32.17
C MET A 24 -14.62 -24.06 -33.03
N GLU A 25 -13.40 -24.61 -33.07
CA GLU A 25 -13.15 -25.89 -33.73
C GLU A 25 -13.31 -27.05 -32.74
N LYS A 26 -13.78 -28.20 -33.23
CA LYS A 26 -13.96 -29.40 -32.40
C LYS A 26 -12.67 -29.85 -31.70
N ALA A 27 -11.51 -29.65 -32.33
CA ALA A 27 -10.21 -30.02 -31.78
C ALA A 27 -9.79 -29.18 -30.57
N GLN A 28 -10.41 -28.00 -30.36
CA GLN A 28 -10.14 -27.12 -29.23
C GLN A 28 -10.96 -27.48 -27.98
N ILE A 29 -11.87 -28.45 -28.09
CA ILE A 29 -12.82 -28.81 -27.03
C ILE A 29 -12.54 -30.23 -26.56
N GLU A 30 -12.26 -30.36 -25.28
CA GLU A 30 -12.01 -31.64 -24.63
C GLU A 30 -13.08 -31.98 -23.60
N ARG A 31 -13.21 -33.28 -23.30
CA ARG A 31 -14.08 -33.72 -22.19
C ARG A 31 -13.56 -33.12 -20.88
N GLY A 32 -14.47 -32.52 -20.12
CA GLY A 32 -14.12 -31.79 -18.90
C GLY A 32 -14.10 -30.28 -19.06
N ASN A 33 -14.15 -29.76 -20.30
CA ASN A 33 -14.42 -28.34 -20.53
C ASN A 33 -15.84 -27.98 -20.08
N ILE A 34 -15.99 -26.79 -19.51
CA ILE A 34 -17.24 -26.28 -18.95
C ILE A 34 -17.66 -25.03 -19.73
N LEU A 35 -18.90 -25.00 -20.18
CA LEU A 35 -19.53 -23.82 -20.76
C LEU A 35 -20.23 -23.03 -19.66
N ALA A 36 -19.89 -21.76 -19.50
CA ALA A 36 -20.47 -20.88 -18.50
C ALA A 36 -20.61 -19.45 -19.01
N ALA A 37 -21.47 -18.66 -18.35
CA ALA A 37 -21.55 -17.24 -18.62
C ALA A 37 -20.23 -16.54 -18.27
N LYS A 38 -19.92 -15.47 -19.00
CA LYS A 38 -18.68 -14.70 -18.82
C LYS A 38 -18.52 -14.25 -17.36
N ASP A 39 -17.30 -14.39 -16.84
CA ASP A 39 -16.88 -13.96 -15.49
C ASP A 39 -17.65 -14.62 -14.32
N THR A 40 -18.34 -15.73 -14.55
CA THR A 40 -19.10 -16.44 -13.49
C THR A 40 -18.30 -17.55 -12.80
N LEU A 41 -17.37 -18.17 -13.52
CA LEU A 41 -16.54 -19.26 -13.03
C LEU A 41 -15.06 -18.91 -13.12
N LYS A 42 -14.25 -19.52 -12.25
CA LYS A 42 -12.80 -19.38 -12.23
C LYS A 42 -12.15 -20.75 -12.24
N SER A 43 -11.08 -20.86 -13.01
CA SER A 43 -10.25 -22.06 -13.03
C SER A 43 -9.25 -22.07 -11.87
N THR A 44 -8.93 -23.26 -11.36
CA THR A 44 -8.04 -23.46 -10.21
C THR A 44 -7.16 -24.69 -10.41
N PHE A 45 -5.96 -24.65 -9.82
CA PHE A 45 -5.07 -25.81 -9.68
C PHE A 45 -5.18 -26.46 -8.29
N MET A 46 -6.11 -25.98 -7.46
CA MET A 46 -6.18 -26.37 -6.06
C MET A 46 -7.59 -26.27 -5.52
N VAL A 47 -8.01 -27.22 -4.70
CA VAL A 47 -9.30 -27.18 -4.01
C VAL A 47 -9.11 -27.60 -2.55
N ASP A 48 -9.81 -26.94 -1.63
CA ASP A 48 -9.95 -27.47 -0.27
C ASP A 48 -11.21 -28.33 -0.24
N ALA A 49 -11.10 -29.52 0.34
CA ALA A 49 -12.12 -30.54 0.25
C ALA A 49 -12.27 -31.34 1.55
N GLU A 50 -13.48 -31.84 1.77
CA GLU A 50 -13.73 -32.96 2.67
C GLU A 50 -13.34 -34.23 1.95
N LEU A 51 -12.50 -35.04 2.58
CA LEU A 51 -12.03 -36.30 2.02
C LEU A 51 -12.49 -37.46 2.89
N ASP A 52 -13.28 -38.35 2.29
CA ASP A 52 -13.69 -39.63 2.84
C ASP A 52 -12.90 -40.74 2.16
N LEU A 53 -12.11 -41.50 2.92
CA LEU A 53 -11.45 -42.70 2.42
C LEU A 53 -12.36 -43.92 2.63
N LEU A 54 -12.64 -44.66 1.57
CA LEU A 54 -13.53 -45.83 1.66
C LEU A 54 -12.92 -46.91 2.56
N SER A 55 -13.77 -47.57 3.35
CA SER A 55 -13.38 -48.77 4.11
C SER A 55 -12.80 -49.88 3.20
N SER A 56 -13.25 -49.92 1.94
CA SER A 56 -12.78 -50.85 0.91
C SER A 56 -11.49 -50.41 0.20
N SER A 57 -10.88 -49.29 0.60
CA SER A 57 -9.61 -48.84 0.01
C SER A 57 -8.52 -49.89 0.28
N PRO A 58 -7.72 -50.28 -0.72
CA PRO A 58 -6.73 -51.35 -0.57
C PRO A 58 -5.62 -51.01 0.42
N ARG A 59 -5.38 -49.73 0.68
CA ARG A 59 -4.37 -49.25 1.63
C ARG A 59 -4.77 -47.90 2.23
N PRO A 60 -4.23 -47.53 3.40
CA PRO A 60 -4.30 -46.17 3.92
C PRO A 60 -3.74 -45.16 2.93
N LEU A 61 -4.27 -43.95 2.93
CA LEU A 61 -3.79 -42.86 2.08
C LEU A 61 -2.72 -42.07 2.81
N LYS A 62 -1.49 -42.12 2.32
CA LYS A 62 -0.39 -41.28 2.83
C LYS A 62 -0.54 -39.85 2.34
N ASN A 63 -0.08 -38.89 3.15
CA ASN A 63 0.04 -37.51 2.72
C ASN A 63 0.91 -37.39 1.45
N ARG A 64 0.51 -36.50 0.55
CA ARG A 64 1.10 -36.30 -0.79
C ARG A 64 0.99 -37.50 -1.72
N ALA A 65 0.08 -38.43 -1.47
CA ALA A 65 -0.22 -39.49 -2.43
C ALA A 65 -0.75 -38.91 -3.75
N LYS A 66 -0.27 -39.46 -4.87
CA LYS A 66 -0.84 -39.20 -6.20
C LYS A 66 -2.11 -40.02 -6.39
N VAL A 67 -3.15 -39.36 -6.89
CA VAL A 67 -4.48 -39.91 -7.17
C VAL A 67 -5.00 -39.38 -8.49
N ARG A 68 -6.06 -40.00 -9.01
CA ARG A 68 -6.87 -39.44 -10.09
C ARG A 68 -8.09 -38.77 -9.46
N PHE A 69 -8.22 -37.47 -9.67
CA PHE A 69 -9.32 -36.64 -9.23
C PHE A 69 -10.36 -36.56 -10.35
N HIS A 70 -11.56 -37.05 -10.08
CA HIS A 70 -12.66 -37.01 -11.02
C HIS A 70 -13.71 -36.00 -10.54
N THR A 71 -14.00 -35.01 -11.38
CA THR A 71 -15.06 -34.02 -11.16
C THR A 71 -15.79 -33.76 -12.47
N GLY A 72 -17.13 -33.69 -12.44
CA GLY A 72 -17.93 -33.61 -13.66
C GLY A 72 -17.56 -34.71 -14.66
N SER A 73 -17.10 -34.32 -15.85
CA SER A 73 -16.56 -35.22 -16.88
C SER A 73 -15.03 -35.19 -17.02
N ALA A 74 -14.32 -34.51 -16.11
CA ALA A 74 -12.87 -34.39 -16.12
C ALA A 74 -12.20 -35.49 -15.27
N GLU A 75 -11.02 -35.91 -15.72
CA GLU A 75 -10.12 -36.80 -14.99
C GLU A 75 -8.75 -36.13 -14.92
N ILE A 76 -8.26 -35.82 -13.72
CA ILE A 76 -7.05 -35.01 -13.54
C ILE A 76 -6.13 -35.71 -12.53
N ILE A 77 -4.83 -35.81 -12.84
CA ILE A 77 -3.85 -36.28 -11.86
C ILE A 77 -3.72 -35.24 -10.76
N ALA A 78 -3.77 -35.70 -9.51
CA ALA A 78 -3.75 -34.81 -8.36
C ALA A 78 -2.87 -35.36 -7.24
N THR A 79 -2.39 -34.46 -6.39
CA THR A 79 -1.67 -34.75 -5.15
C THR A 79 -2.55 -34.36 -3.97
N VAL A 80 -2.86 -35.33 -3.10
CA VAL A 80 -3.66 -35.10 -1.88
C VAL A 80 -2.76 -34.63 -0.75
N VAL A 81 -3.02 -33.45 -0.18
CA VAL A 81 -2.33 -32.95 1.00
C VAL A 81 -3.27 -33.03 2.20
N LEU A 82 -2.97 -33.93 3.12
CA LEU A 82 -3.71 -34.08 4.38
C LEU A 82 -3.32 -32.95 5.33
N LEU A 83 -4.30 -32.27 5.91
CA LEU A 83 -4.06 -31.03 6.67
C LEU A 83 -3.79 -31.26 8.15
N ASP A 84 -4.28 -32.36 8.73
CA ASP A 84 -4.25 -32.65 10.17
C ASP A 84 -3.49 -33.92 10.55
N ARG A 85 -3.04 -34.71 9.57
CA ARG A 85 -2.39 -36.02 9.77
C ARG A 85 -1.44 -36.38 8.63
N ASP A 86 -0.56 -37.36 8.84
CA ASP A 86 0.32 -37.90 7.79
C ASP A 86 -0.26 -39.12 7.05
N ILE A 87 -1.21 -39.83 7.66
CA ILE A 87 -1.86 -41.00 7.08
C ILE A 87 -3.35 -40.92 7.41
N LEU A 88 -4.21 -41.14 6.40
CA LEU A 88 -5.65 -41.30 6.56
C LEU A 88 -5.99 -42.80 6.43
N ASN A 89 -6.60 -43.38 7.46
CA ASN A 89 -6.95 -44.80 7.45
C ASN A 89 -8.29 -45.05 6.74
N GLN A 90 -8.55 -46.31 6.37
CA GLN A 90 -9.79 -46.68 5.70
C GLN A 90 -11.01 -46.40 6.58
N GLY A 91 -12.06 -45.84 5.98
CA GLY A 91 -13.28 -45.43 6.69
C GLY A 91 -13.18 -44.07 7.40
N GLU A 92 -11.99 -43.47 7.48
CA GLU A 92 -11.80 -42.17 8.09
C GLU A 92 -12.13 -41.02 7.13
N ARG A 93 -12.35 -39.85 7.74
CA ARG A 93 -12.60 -38.59 7.05
C ARG A 93 -11.65 -37.52 7.57
N CYS A 94 -11.26 -36.60 6.70
CA CYS A 94 -10.49 -35.43 7.09
C CYS A 94 -10.68 -34.27 6.11
N PHE A 95 -10.17 -33.10 6.47
CA PHE A 95 -9.97 -32.03 5.50
C PHE A 95 -8.65 -32.24 4.74
N ALA A 96 -8.70 -32.02 3.43
CA ALA A 96 -7.55 -32.13 2.57
C ALA A 96 -7.50 -30.98 1.57
N GLN A 97 -6.30 -30.66 1.12
CA GLN A 97 -6.08 -29.79 -0.03
C GLN A 97 -5.64 -30.66 -1.21
N ILE A 98 -6.42 -30.65 -2.28
CA ILE A 98 -6.15 -31.42 -3.48
C ILE A 98 -5.48 -30.48 -4.48
N ARG A 99 -4.26 -30.83 -4.90
CA ARG A 99 -3.49 -30.06 -5.88
C ARG A 99 -3.55 -30.78 -7.21
N LEU A 100 -3.98 -30.08 -8.24
CA LEU A 100 -4.25 -30.63 -9.56
C LEU A 100 -3.05 -30.35 -10.47
N ASP A 101 -2.65 -31.33 -11.27
CA ASP A 101 -1.57 -31.17 -12.25
C ASP A 101 -2.06 -30.32 -13.45
N GLU A 102 -3.38 -30.25 -13.68
CA GLU A 102 -4.05 -29.42 -14.68
C GLU A 102 -5.18 -28.59 -14.05
N PRO A 103 -5.51 -27.41 -14.61
CA PRO A 103 -6.51 -26.55 -14.01
C PRO A 103 -7.93 -27.05 -14.30
N THR A 104 -8.83 -26.88 -13.34
CA THR A 104 -10.25 -27.21 -13.51
C THR A 104 -11.15 -26.15 -12.88
N THR A 105 -12.43 -26.25 -13.16
CA THR A 105 -13.45 -25.37 -12.56
C THR A 105 -14.41 -26.22 -11.75
N VAL A 106 -14.57 -25.86 -10.48
CA VAL A 106 -15.52 -26.48 -9.55
C VAL A 106 -16.22 -25.40 -8.74
N LEU A 107 -17.36 -25.76 -8.18
CA LEU A 107 -18.11 -24.95 -7.23
C LEU A 107 -18.06 -25.55 -5.84
N LYS A 108 -18.35 -24.72 -4.85
CA LYS A 108 -18.58 -25.20 -3.48
C LYS A 108 -19.75 -26.19 -3.47
N GLY A 109 -19.54 -27.33 -2.82
CA GLY A 109 -20.51 -28.40 -2.69
C GLY A 109 -20.42 -29.47 -3.79
N ASP A 110 -19.63 -29.24 -4.85
CA ASP A 110 -19.42 -30.23 -5.90
C ASP A 110 -18.83 -31.51 -5.31
N ARG A 111 -19.38 -32.65 -5.74
CA ARG A 111 -18.88 -33.96 -5.36
C ARG A 111 -17.78 -34.38 -6.33
N TYR A 112 -16.77 -35.04 -5.79
CA TYR A 112 -15.69 -35.60 -6.58
C TYR A 112 -15.41 -37.04 -6.13
N ILE A 113 -14.75 -37.78 -7.01
CA ILE A 113 -14.29 -39.15 -6.76
C ILE A 113 -12.77 -39.20 -6.84
N LEU A 114 -12.13 -39.89 -5.90
CA LEU A 114 -10.72 -40.23 -5.97
C LEU A 114 -10.53 -41.68 -6.38
N ARG A 115 -9.65 -41.87 -7.37
CA ARG A 115 -9.17 -43.19 -7.77
C ARG A 115 -7.67 -43.29 -7.53
N SER A 116 -7.19 -44.49 -7.23
CA SER A 116 -5.76 -44.77 -7.13
C SER A 116 -5.05 -44.51 -8.46
N TYR A 117 -3.80 -44.05 -8.38
CA TYR A 117 -2.99 -43.77 -9.56
C TYR A 117 -2.79 -45.01 -10.45
N SER A 118 -2.44 -46.14 -9.84
CA SER A 118 -2.34 -47.46 -10.47
C SER A 118 -2.39 -48.58 -9.39
N PRO A 119 -3.11 -49.70 -9.62
CA PRO A 119 -4.13 -49.86 -10.65
C PRO A 119 -5.30 -48.91 -10.41
N VAL A 120 -6.10 -48.59 -11.43
CA VAL A 120 -7.15 -47.57 -11.33
C VAL A 120 -8.40 -48.14 -10.61
N ARG A 121 -8.57 -47.80 -9.33
CA ARG A 121 -9.71 -48.22 -8.50
C ARG A 121 -10.22 -47.05 -7.68
N THR A 122 -11.53 -46.97 -7.44
CA THR A 122 -12.10 -45.98 -6.52
C THR A 122 -11.62 -46.24 -5.10
N ILE A 123 -11.03 -45.23 -4.48
CA ILE A 123 -10.48 -45.30 -3.12
C ILE A 123 -11.22 -44.39 -2.14
N GLY A 124 -11.91 -43.36 -2.64
CA GLY A 124 -12.51 -42.32 -1.82
C GLY A 124 -13.20 -41.27 -2.66
N GLY A 125 -13.56 -40.18 -2.00
CA GLY A 125 -14.18 -39.02 -2.63
C GLY A 125 -14.56 -38.01 -1.57
N GLY A 126 -15.45 -37.09 -1.93
CA GLY A 126 -16.00 -36.15 -0.96
C GLY A 126 -16.57 -34.92 -1.64
N ARG A 127 -16.46 -33.77 -0.97
CA ARG A 127 -17.07 -32.51 -1.41
C ARG A 127 -16.06 -31.37 -1.41
N VAL A 128 -16.17 -30.51 -2.40
CA VAL A 128 -15.39 -29.26 -2.48
C VAL A 128 -15.93 -28.26 -1.46
N ILE A 129 -15.07 -27.77 -0.58
CA ILE A 129 -15.40 -26.77 0.45
C ILE A 129 -15.09 -25.36 -0.05
N ASN A 130 -13.92 -25.21 -0.66
CA ASN A 130 -13.44 -23.96 -1.22
C ASN A 130 -12.90 -24.21 -2.64
N PRO A 131 -13.55 -23.64 -3.67
CA PRO A 131 -13.15 -23.84 -5.06
C PRO A 131 -11.94 -23.01 -5.48
N LEU A 132 -11.51 -22.03 -4.68
CA LEU A 132 -10.37 -21.17 -5.01
C LEU A 132 -9.52 -20.86 -3.76
N PRO A 133 -8.90 -21.89 -3.14
CA PRO A 133 -8.09 -21.73 -1.96
C PRO A 133 -6.69 -21.20 -2.29
N LEU A 134 -6.03 -20.67 -1.26
CA LEU A 134 -4.59 -20.48 -1.26
C LEU A 134 -3.90 -21.68 -0.62
N LYS A 135 -2.58 -21.80 -0.82
CA LYS A 135 -1.78 -22.83 -0.19
C LYS A 135 -1.89 -22.71 1.33
N LYS A 136 -2.27 -23.81 1.99
CA LYS A 136 -2.46 -23.88 3.44
C LYS A 136 -1.28 -24.56 4.14
N ARG A 137 -1.00 -24.13 5.37
CA ARG A 137 -0.04 -24.78 6.25
C ARG A 137 -0.71 -25.99 6.93
N ARG A 138 -0.02 -27.13 6.94
CA ARG A 138 -0.46 -28.35 7.65
C ARG A 138 -0.36 -28.14 9.17
N PHE A 139 -1.16 -28.89 9.92
CA PHE A 139 -1.24 -28.88 11.38
C PHE A 139 -1.51 -27.47 11.94
N SER A 140 -2.28 -26.66 11.21
CA SER A 140 -2.72 -25.36 11.65
C SER A 140 -4.16 -25.45 12.12
N GLU A 141 -4.38 -25.31 13.43
CA GLU A 141 -5.72 -25.35 14.02
C GLU A 141 -6.65 -24.28 13.42
N GLY A 142 -6.12 -23.08 13.16
CA GLY A 142 -6.87 -22.00 12.50
C GLY A 142 -7.36 -22.41 11.11
N VAL A 143 -6.51 -23.08 10.32
CA VAL A 143 -6.89 -23.57 8.99
C VAL A 143 -7.99 -24.62 9.06
N LEU A 144 -7.95 -25.53 10.02
CA LEU A 144 -8.96 -26.57 10.20
C LEU A 144 -10.29 -25.94 10.62
N ARG A 145 -10.26 -25.04 11.62
CA ARG A 145 -11.44 -24.29 12.06
C ARG A 145 -12.07 -23.48 10.93
N ASP A 146 -11.26 -22.85 10.09
CA ASP A 146 -11.76 -22.14 8.91
C ASP A 146 -12.52 -23.08 7.96
N LEU A 147 -12.01 -24.30 7.74
CA LEU A 147 -12.65 -25.29 6.87
C LEU A 147 -13.92 -25.87 7.46
N GLU A 148 -13.96 -26.08 8.77
CA GLU A 148 -15.17 -26.49 9.51
C GLU A 148 -16.27 -25.43 9.36
N LEU A 149 -15.94 -24.16 9.57
CA LEU A 149 -16.87 -23.05 9.40
C LEU A 149 -17.38 -22.97 7.96
N LEU A 150 -16.49 -23.14 6.98
CA LEU A 150 -16.91 -23.20 5.58
C LEU A 150 -17.77 -24.42 5.29
N SER A 151 -17.61 -25.54 5.98
CA SER A 151 -18.44 -26.73 5.77
C SER A 151 -19.82 -26.67 6.46
N SER A 152 -20.00 -25.78 7.45
CA SER A 152 -21.18 -25.66 8.34
C SER A 152 -22.57 -25.50 7.69
N GLY A 153 -22.68 -25.42 6.35
CA GLY A 153 -23.94 -25.29 5.62
C GLY A 153 -24.66 -23.93 5.77
N ASP A 154 -24.34 -23.14 6.79
CA ASP A 154 -24.94 -21.83 7.06
C ASP A 154 -24.33 -20.73 6.17
N PRO A 155 -25.12 -20.07 5.30
CA PRO A 155 -24.65 -18.96 4.46
C PRO A 155 -24.04 -17.79 5.24
N PHE A 156 -24.52 -17.49 6.46
CA PHE A 156 -24.00 -16.38 7.27
C PHE A 156 -22.58 -16.67 7.72
N ILE A 157 -22.36 -17.85 8.31
CA ILE A 157 -21.03 -18.31 8.75
C ILE A 157 -20.07 -18.38 7.56
N GLN A 158 -20.52 -18.95 6.44
CA GLN A 158 -19.67 -19.12 5.26
C GLN A 158 -19.22 -17.79 4.64
N ILE A 159 -20.15 -16.86 4.44
CA ILE A 159 -19.83 -15.56 3.84
C ILE A 159 -18.93 -14.75 4.78
N GLU A 160 -19.24 -14.70 6.08
CA GLU A 160 -18.40 -14.04 7.08
C GLU A 160 -16.97 -14.61 7.04
N GLN A 161 -16.85 -15.93 7.00
CA GLN A 161 -15.57 -16.62 6.95
C GLN A 161 -14.80 -16.33 5.65
N PHE A 162 -15.44 -16.34 4.48
CA PHE A 162 -14.78 -15.97 3.23
C PHE A 162 -14.28 -14.52 3.23
N VAL A 163 -15.06 -13.59 3.79
CA VAL A 163 -14.66 -12.19 3.96
C VAL A 163 -13.45 -12.09 4.90
N LYS A 164 -13.49 -12.81 6.03
CA LYS A 164 -12.39 -12.86 7.00
C LYS A 164 -11.09 -13.38 6.39
N MET A 165 -11.17 -14.46 5.59
CA MET A 165 -10.03 -15.02 4.86
C MET A 165 -9.45 -14.07 3.80
N GLY A 166 -10.23 -13.12 3.29
CA GLY A 166 -9.75 -12.04 2.42
C GLY A 166 -8.83 -11.04 3.11
N ARG A 167 -8.80 -11.00 4.46
CA ARG A 167 -7.99 -10.07 5.26
C ARG A 167 -8.02 -8.64 4.68
N HIS A 168 -6.86 -8.08 4.36
CA HIS A 168 -6.69 -6.70 3.93
C HIS A 168 -6.97 -6.47 2.44
N THR A 169 -7.10 -7.52 1.61
CA THR A 169 -7.50 -7.34 0.20
C THR A 169 -9.01 -7.18 0.06
N GLY A 170 -9.76 -7.65 1.06
CA GLY A 170 -11.22 -7.66 1.06
C GLY A 170 -11.79 -8.68 0.07
N LYS A 171 -13.12 -8.78 0.06
CA LYS A 171 -13.86 -9.63 -0.88
C LYS A 171 -15.01 -8.86 -1.52
N GLY A 172 -15.19 -9.07 -2.82
CA GLY A 172 -16.28 -8.47 -3.58
C GLY A 172 -17.56 -9.32 -3.53
N ALA A 173 -18.73 -8.69 -3.62
CA ALA A 173 -20.02 -9.41 -3.62
C ALA A 173 -20.13 -10.48 -4.74
N LYS A 174 -19.61 -10.21 -5.94
CA LYS A 174 -19.58 -11.19 -7.04
C LYS A 174 -18.65 -12.38 -6.76
N GLU A 175 -17.51 -12.11 -6.11
CA GLU A 175 -16.58 -13.17 -5.72
C GLU A 175 -17.19 -14.08 -4.64
N LEU A 176 -17.91 -13.49 -3.69
CA LEU A 176 -18.63 -14.25 -2.65
C LEU A 176 -19.75 -15.12 -3.22
N GLN A 177 -20.45 -14.67 -4.27
CA GLN A 177 -21.43 -15.51 -4.98
C GLN A 177 -20.78 -16.79 -5.53
N PHE A 178 -19.62 -16.66 -6.17
CA PHE A 178 -18.85 -17.80 -6.68
C PHE A 178 -18.32 -18.70 -5.55
N LEU A 179 -17.65 -18.11 -4.54
CA LEU A 179 -17.02 -18.86 -3.45
C LEU A 179 -18.03 -19.62 -2.59
N ALA A 180 -19.18 -19.01 -2.29
CA ALA A 180 -20.24 -19.62 -1.50
C ALA A 180 -21.20 -20.47 -2.35
N ASN A 181 -21.12 -20.40 -3.68
CA ASN A 181 -22.07 -20.99 -4.61
C ASN A 181 -23.53 -20.59 -4.29
N LEU A 182 -23.76 -19.29 -4.12
CA LEU A 182 -25.05 -18.72 -3.74
C LEU A 182 -25.50 -17.67 -4.75
N GLY A 183 -26.81 -17.62 -5.03
CA GLY A 183 -27.40 -16.61 -5.88
C GLY A 183 -27.31 -15.21 -5.29
N LYS A 184 -27.22 -14.20 -6.17
CA LYS A 184 -27.08 -12.77 -5.82
C LYS A 184 -28.01 -12.31 -4.69
N LYS A 185 -29.31 -12.62 -4.78
CA LYS A 185 -30.32 -12.21 -3.77
C LYS A 185 -29.95 -12.68 -2.36
N LYS A 186 -29.50 -13.93 -2.22
CA LYS A 186 -29.15 -14.51 -0.91
C LYS A 186 -27.87 -13.90 -0.36
N VAL A 187 -26.87 -13.70 -1.23
CA VAL A 187 -25.62 -13.03 -0.83
C VAL A 187 -25.89 -11.59 -0.37
N ASP A 188 -26.69 -10.83 -1.11
CA ASP A 188 -27.03 -9.45 -0.75
C ASP A 188 -27.80 -9.38 0.59
N GLU A 189 -28.70 -10.33 0.87
CA GLU A 189 -29.39 -10.47 2.16
C GLU A 189 -28.41 -10.71 3.31
N VAL A 190 -27.51 -11.69 3.16
CA VAL A 190 -26.52 -12.04 4.18
C VAL A 190 -25.57 -10.87 4.44
N LEU A 191 -25.06 -10.22 3.38
CA LEU A 191 -24.16 -9.07 3.49
C LEU A 191 -24.83 -7.92 4.25
N LYS A 192 -26.10 -7.61 3.97
CA LYS A 192 -26.85 -6.56 4.68
C LYS A 192 -26.92 -6.84 6.19
N VAL A 193 -27.25 -8.07 6.57
CA VAL A 193 -27.34 -8.46 7.99
C VAL A 193 -25.98 -8.42 8.67
N LEU A 194 -24.93 -8.94 8.05
CA LEU A 194 -23.57 -8.93 8.60
C LEU A 194 -23.03 -7.49 8.74
N CYS A 195 -23.34 -6.60 7.79
CA CYS A 195 -23.04 -5.18 7.89
C CYS A 195 -23.80 -4.49 9.03
N ALA A 196 -25.10 -4.78 9.19
CA ALA A 196 -25.90 -4.24 10.30
C ALA A 196 -25.35 -4.67 11.67
N ARG A 197 -24.83 -5.89 11.77
CA ARG A 197 -24.16 -6.43 12.97
C ARG A 197 -22.71 -5.95 13.13
N LYS A 198 -22.18 -5.16 12.19
CA LYS A 198 -20.79 -4.68 12.14
C LYS A 198 -19.71 -5.76 12.05
N LYS A 199 -20.07 -7.03 11.80
CA LYS A 199 -19.12 -8.14 11.58
C LYS A 199 -18.27 -7.93 10.33
N ILE A 200 -18.90 -7.38 9.30
CA ILE A 200 -18.22 -6.97 8.07
C ILE A 200 -18.54 -5.51 7.76
N ILE A 201 -17.59 -4.83 7.15
CA ILE A 201 -17.68 -3.43 6.79
C ILE A 201 -17.51 -3.30 5.27
N GLN A 202 -18.45 -2.61 4.63
CA GLN A 202 -18.31 -2.25 3.22
C GLN A 202 -17.45 -0.99 3.10
N TYR A 203 -16.19 -1.15 2.67
CA TYR A 203 -15.26 -0.04 2.55
C TYR A 203 -15.21 0.58 1.13
N SER A 204 -15.83 -0.07 0.14
CA SER A 204 -16.00 0.48 -1.21
C SER A 204 -17.38 0.12 -1.78
N ARG A 205 -18.20 1.14 -2.05
CA ARG A 205 -19.53 0.97 -2.65
C ARG A 205 -19.47 0.61 -4.14
N GLU A 206 -18.64 1.32 -4.90
CA GLU A 206 -18.44 1.13 -6.35
C GLU A 206 -18.10 -0.31 -6.70
N ASN A 207 -17.16 -0.92 -5.96
CA ASN A 207 -16.68 -2.27 -6.22
C ASN A 207 -17.35 -3.32 -5.32
N SER A 208 -18.27 -2.90 -4.45
CA SER A 208 -18.92 -3.73 -3.43
C SER A 208 -17.91 -4.59 -2.66
N LEU A 209 -16.88 -3.95 -2.10
CA LEU A 209 -15.81 -4.61 -1.35
C LEU A 209 -16.08 -4.57 0.15
N PHE A 210 -15.87 -5.72 0.79
CA PHE A 210 -16.12 -5.96 2.20
C PHE A 210 -14.84 -6.43 2.90
N ILE A 211 -14.68 -6.02 4.16
CA ILE A 211 -13.62 -6.46 5.06
C ILE A 211 -14.24 -6.89 6.39
N HIS A 212 -13.67 -7.90 7.04
CA HIS A 212 -14.11 -8.34 8.36
C HIS A 212 -13.61 -7.38 9.46
N GLU A 213 -14.35 -7.26 10.57
CA GLU A 213 -14.03 -6.35 11.67
C GLU A 213 -12.61 -6.56 12.24
N GLU A 214 -12.19 -7.82 12.40
CA GLU A 214 -10.86 -8.19 12.92
C GLU A 214 -9.70 -7.64 12.04
N PRO A 215 -9.53 -8.00 10.75
CA PRO A 215 -8.51 -7.40 9.89
C PRO A 215 -8.58 -5.88 9.77
N LEU A 216 -9.79 -5.30 9.83
CA LEU A 216 -9.95 -3.85 9.81
C LEU A 216 -9.37 -3.20 11.08
N ALA A 217 -9.63 -3.78 12.24
CA ALA A 217 -9.08 -3.33 13.52
C ALA A 217 -7.55 -3.50 13.55
N GLU A 218 -7.02 -4.62 13.04
CA GLU A 218 -5.57 -4.84 12.89
C GLU A 218 -4.91 -3.73 12.05
N ALA A 219 -5.47 -3.44 10.87
CA ALA A 219 -4.93 -2.41 9.97
C ALA A 219 -5.07 -0.99 10.53
N THR A 220 -6.17 -0.72 11.22
CA THR A 220 -6.39 0.57 11.89
C THR A 220 -5.36 0.79 12.99
N LYS A 221 -5.15 -0.22 13.84
CA LYS A 221 -4.15 -0.17 14.91
C LYS A 221 -2.74 0.04 14.35
N GLU A 222 -2.35 -0.74 13.35
CA GLU A 222 -1.05 -0.60 12.68
C GLU A 222 -0.82 0.81 12.13
N LEU A 223 -1.83 1.39 11.47
CA LEU A 223 -1.76 2.76 10.95
C LEU A 223 -1.54 3.78 12.08
N LEU A 224 -2.30 3.67 13.18
CA LEU A 224 -2.18 4.58 14.33
C LEU A 224 -0.85 4.40 15.06
N ASP A 225 -0.35 3.18 15.18
CA ASP A 225 0.94 2.88 15.81
C ASP A 225 2.10 3.47 15.01
N ILE A 226 2.08 3.34 13.68
CA ILE A 226 3.08 3.95 12.79
C ILE A 226 3.02 5.48 12.88
N LEU A 227 1.80 6.05 12.86
CA LEU A 227 1.61 7.49 12.94
C LEU A 227 2.09 8.05 14.29
N SER A 228 1.77 7.38 15.40
CA SER A 228 2.26 7.70 16.74
C SER A 228 3.79 7.60 16.83
N GLY A 229 4.37 6.51 16.31
CA GLY A 229 5.82 6.32 16.28
C GLY A 229 6.53 7.39 15.45
N TYR A 230 5.94 7.81 14.33
CA TYR A 230 6.47 8.88 13.50
C TYR A 230 6.54 10.21 14.27
N HIS A 231 5.48 10.59 14.98
CA HIS A 231 5.47 11.83 15.77
C HIS A 231 6.49 11.80 16.91
N ARG A 232 6.67 10.66 17.59
CA ARG A 232 7.70 10.52 18.64
C ARG A 232 9.12 10.70 18.09
N ASN A 233 9.38 10.14 16.91
CA ASN A 233 10.69 10.20 16.27
C ASN A 233 10.94 11.52 15.52
N ASN A 234 9.87 12.24 15.17
CA ASN A 234 9.93 13.54 14.47
C ASN A 234 9.02 14.57 15.17
N PRO A 235 9.29 14.96 16.43
CA PRO A 235 8.43 15.91 17.16
C PRO A 235 8.28 17.24 16.43
N LEU A 236 9.26 17.57 15.59
CA LEU A 236 9.34 18.82 14.87
C LEU A 236 8.51 18.87 13.57
N LYS A 237 8.02 17.73 13.09
CA LYS A 237 7.22 17.66 11.86
C LYS A 237 5.73 17.73 12.18
N ALA A 238 5.00 18.50 11.38
CA ALA A 238 3.54 18.67 11.52
C ALA A 238 2.77 17.36 11.42
N GLY A 239 3.27 16.41 10.65
CA GLY A 239 2.71 15.06 10.49
C GLY A 239 3.48 14.29 9.41
N ILE A 240 2.91 13.19 8.95
CA ILE A 240 3.46 12.35 7.88
C ILE A 240 2.70 12.59 6.57
N LEU A 241 3.38 12.52 5.42
CA LEU A 241 2.68 12.56 4.13
C LEU A 241 1.79 11.33 3.96
N LYS A 242 0.60 11.52 3.40
CA LYS A 242 -0.40 10.46 3.19
C LYS A 242 0.16 9.26 2.45
N GLU A 243 0.90 9.50 1.38
CA GLU A 243 1.49 8.45 0.55
C GLU A 243 2.65 7.74 1.25
N GLU A 244 3.42 8.48 2.07
CA GLU A 244 4.47 7.92 2.91
C GLU A 244 3.87 6.99 3.98
N LEU A 245 2.79 7.40 4.65
CA LEU A 245 2.08 6.53 5.60
C LEU A 245 1.49 5.30 4.92
N ARG A 246 0.90 5.47 3.73
CA ARG A 246 0.33 4.36 2.95
C ARG A 246 1.37 3.29 2.64
N SER A 247 2.53 3.71 2.12
CA SER A 247 3.63 2.79 1.77
C SER A 247 4.22 2.04 2.96
N ARG A 248 4.13 2.60 4.18
CA ARG A 248 4.61 1.99 5.43
C ARG A 248 3.60 1.06 6.10
N THR A 249 2.36 1.02 5.62
CA THR A 249 1.28 0.18 6.18
C THR A 249 0.91 -0.93 5.21
N LYS A 250 0.12 -1.90 5.67
CA LYS A 250 -0.61 -2.83 4.77
C LYS A 250 -1.44 -2.14 3.68
N GLY A 251 -1.74 -0.85 3.85
CA GLY A 251 -2.35 0.04 2.85
C GLY A 251 -1.56 0.18 1.55
N ALA A 252 -0.29 -0.24 1.52
CA ALA A 252 0.53 -0.30 0.31
C ALA A 252 -0.12 -1.17 -0.78
N THR A 253 -0.71 -2.30 -0.39
CA THR A 253 -1.35 -3.29 -1.29
C THR A 253 -2.80 -2.99 -1.62
N ASN A 254 -3.48 -2.18 -0.78
CA ASN A 254 -4.89 -1.84 -0.95
C ASN A 254 -5.13 -0.35 -0.64
N PRO A 255 -4.94 0.55 -1.62
CA PRO A 255 -5.12 1.99 -1.44
C PRO A 255 -6.55 2.37 -1.02
N ARG A 256 -7.56 1.61 -1.48
CA ARG A 256 -8.97 1.86 -1.15
C ARG A 256 -9.25 1.61 0.33
N LEU A 257 -8.74 0.51 0.87
CA LEU A 257 -8.86 0.21 2.30
C LEU A 257 -8.12 1.26 3.14
N PHE A 258 -6.91 1.67 2.73
CA PHE A 258 -6.16 2.73 3.42
C PHE A 258 -6.95 4.04 3.50
N ASN A 259 -7.46 4.51 2.36
CA ASN A 259 -8.26 5.73 2.31
C ASN A 259 -9.53 5.62 3.16
N PHE A 260 -10.17 4.46 3.17
CA PHE A 260 -11.33 4.21 4.04
C PHE A 260 -10.96 4.33 5.53
N ILE A 261 -9.88 3.70 5.98
CA ILE A 261 -9.42 3.76 7.37
C ILE A 261 -9.07 5.20 7.76
N VAL A 262 -8.30 5.92 6.93
CA VAL A 262 -7.93 7.31 7.19
C VAL A 262 -9.17 8.20 7.31
N ASN A 263 -10.12 8.10 6.39
CA ASN A 263 -11.35 8.88 6.42
C ASN A 263 -12.23 8.51 7.62
N GLN A 264 -12.28 7.23 7.99
CA GLN A 264 -13.00 6.76 9.18
C GLN A 264 -12.39 7.36 10.46
N GLN A 265 -11.06 7.30 10.61
CA GLN A 265 -10.37 7.86 11.77
C GLN A 265 -10.45 9.39 11.81
N SER A 266 -10.54 10.03 10.65
CA SER A 266 -10.78 11.48 10.56
C SER A 266 -12.19 11.87 10.97
N GLY A 267 -13.20 11.12 10.55
CA GLY A 267 -14.58 11.32 11.00
C GLY A 267 -14.77 11.07 12.51
N LEU A 268 -13.92 10.25 13.12
CA LEU A 268 -13.88 10.02 14.57
C LEU A 268 -13.08 11.07 15.36
N GLY A 269 -12.35 11.97 14.67
CA GLY A 269 -11.49 12.98 15.31
C GLY A 269 -10.15 12.44 15.83
N THR A 270 -9.82 11.17 15.58
CA THR A 270 -8.52 10.57 15.99
C THR A 270 -7.37 11.07 15.12
N VAL A 271 -7.61 11.20 13.81
CA VAL A 271 -6.63 11.61 12.80
C VAL A 271 -7.09 12.91 12.15
N VAL A 272 -6.20 13.87 12.01
CA VAL A 272 -6.46 15.11 11.28
C VAL A 272 -5.74 15.07 9.93
N ILE A 273 -6.46 15.47 8.89
CA ILE A 273 -5.96 15.58 7.52
C ILE A 273 -5.79 17.07 7.21
N GLU A 274 -4.55 17.52 7.08
CA GLU A 274 -4.20 18.89 6.69
C GLU A 274 -3.47 18.83 5.34
N ASN A 275 -4.17 19.18 4.26
CA ASN A 275 -3.70 18.95 2.89
C ASN A 275 -3.36 17.45 2.67
N GLU A 276 -2.11 17.15 2.33
CA GLU A 276 -1.58 15.78 2.16
C GLU A 276 -0.88 15.25 3.42
N ILE A 277 -0.96 15.97 4.54
CA ILE A 277 -0.32 15.60 5.81
C ILE A 277 -1.36 14.99 6.74
N LEU A 278 -1.01 13.86 7.32
CA LEU A 278 -1.78 13.16 8.35
C LEU A 278 -1.09 13.32 9.70
N ARG A 279 -1.85 13.68 10.73
CA ARG A 279 -1.38 13.72 12.12
C ARG A 279 -2.45 13.17 13.07
N LEU A 280 -2.04 12.82 14.29
CA LEU A 280 -2.97 12.53 15.38
C LEU A 280 -3.51 13.85 15.89
N GLU A 281 -4.77 13.91 16.33
CA GLU A 281 -5.31 15.19 16.81
C GLU A 281 -4.53 15.72 18.03
N GLY A 282 -4.08 14.83 18.92
CA GLY A 282 -3.24 15.23 20.06
C GLY A 282 -1.84 15.74 19.68
N HIS A 283 -1.38 15.54 18.45
CA HIS A 283 -0.08 16.05 17.99
C HIS A 283 -0.24 17.49 17.51
N ARG A 284 0.16 18.44 18.36
CA ARG A 284 0.28 19.85 18.01
C ARG A 284 1.74 20.24 18.06
N VAL A 285 2.24 20.64 16.90
CA VAL A 285 3.58 21.17 16.77
C VAL A 285 3.58 22.62 17.25
N THR A 286 3.99 22.84 18.51
CA THR A 286 4.22 24.17 19.11
C THR A 286 5.32 24.98 18.43
N LEU A 287 6.00 24.42 17.42
CA LEU A 287 7.08 25.08 16.67
C LEU A 287 6.67 26.33 15.91
N ALA A 288 5.40 26.58 15.59
CA ALA A 288 5.05 27.81 14.89
C ALA A 288 5.45 29.08 15.70
N THR A 289 5.48 28.97 17.03
CA THR A 289 5.88 30.04 17.96
C THR A 289 7.40 30.05 18.16
N ASP A 290 8.01 28.90 18.48
CA ASP A 290 9.46 28.81 18.68
C ASP A 290 10.26 29.10 17.39
N GLN A 291 9.76 28.69 16.22
CA GLN A 291 10.39 29.02 14.94
C GLN A 291 10.28 30.50 14.61
N LYS A 292 9.18 31.17 14.98
CA LYS A 292 9.07 32.63 14.82
C LYS A 292 10.08 33.36 15.71
N GLU A 293 10.27 32.91 16.95
CA GLU A 293 11.26 33.48 17.85
C GLU A 293 12.70 33.22 17.38
N ILE A 294 13.03 31.99 16.99
CA ILE A 294 14.35 31.62 16.46
C ILE A 294 14.62 32.37 15.15
N ARG A 295 13.64 32.43 14.24
CA ARG A 295 13.71 33.21 13.00
C ARG A 295 13.99 34.67 13.29
N GLY A 296 13.24 35.28 14.21
CA GLY A 296 13.44 36.67 14.62
C GLY A 296 14.84 36.91 15.20
N ARG A 297 15.34 36.00 16.05
CA ARG A 297 16.69 36.08 16.62
C ARG A 297 17.79 35.96 15.56
N ILE A 298 17.71 34.97 14.67
CA ILE A 298 18.71 34.79 13.60
C ILE A 298 18.71 36.00 12.67
N GLU A 299 17.53 36.49 12.25
CA GLU A 299 17.44 37.70 11.43
C GLU A 299 18.06 38.91 12.15
N ASP A 300 17.75 39.09 13.43
CA ASP A 300 18.27 40.19 14.25
C ASP A 300 19.80 40.17 14.39
N ILE A 301 20.40 39.00 14.59
CA ILE A 301 21.86 38.84 14.67
C ILE A 301 22.53 39.35 13.39
N TYR A 302 22.09 38.85 12.23
CA TYR A 302 22.66 39.24 10.94
C TYR A 302 22.33 40.69 10.56
N ARG A 303 21.18 41.21 10.99
CA ARG A 303 20.79 42.60 10.77
C ARG A 303 21.63 43.58 11.59
N ARG A 304 21.89 43.27 12.87
CA ARG A 304 22.72 44.11 13.76
C ARG A 304 24.20 44.06 13.41
N ALA A 305 24.69 42.91 12.95
CA ALA A 305 26.10 42.73 12.60
C ALA A 305 26.51 43.44 11.29
N LYS A 306 25.55 43.95 10.50
CA LYS A 306 25.78 44.71 9.26
C LYS A 306 26.71 43.99 8.28
N LEU A 307 27.94 44.49 8.09
CA LEU A 307 28.96 43.95 7.19
C LEU A 307 30.02 43.08 7.92
N GLN A 308 29.84 42.83 9.22
CA GLN A 308 30.74 41.99 10.01
C GLN A 308 29.95 40.87 10.73
N PRO A 309 29.23 39.99 9.98
CA PRO A 309 28.42 38.95 10.57
C PRO A 309 29.27 37.84 11.23
N PRO A 310 28.76 37.19 12.29
CA PRO A 310 29.34 35.96 12.80
C PRO A 310 29.22 34.82 11.77
N TYR A 311 30.07 33.80 11.89
CA TYR A 311 29.92 32.59 11.09
C TYR A 311 28.67 31.83 11.50
N PHE A 312 28.00 31.19 10.56
CA PHE A 312 26.79 30.45 10.91
C PHE A 312 27.06 29.31 11.91
N LYS A 313 28.25 28.68 11.90
CA LYS A 313 28.67 27.75 12.96
C LYS A 313 28.62 28.34 14.37
N GLU A 314 28.96 29.62 14.52
CA GLU A 314 28.92 30.33 15.81
C GLU A 314 27.45 30.60 16.20
N VAL A 315 26.63 31.06 15.26
CA VAL A 315 25.20 31.32 15.47
C VAL A 315 24.43 30.04 15.77
N ASN A 316 24.73 28.96 15.05
CA ASN A 316 24.08 27.66 15.21
C ASN A 316 24.42 27.02 16.56
N SER A 317 25.53 27.40 17.20
CA SER A 317 25.86 26.95 18.55
C SER A 317 24.93 27.52 19.63
N GLU A 318 24.24 28.62 19.35
CA GLU A 318 23.25 29.24 20.26
C GLU A 318 21.87 28.57 20.19
N PHE A 319 21.65 27.64 19.24
CA PHE A 319 20.36 26.98 19.01
C PHE A 319 20.48 25.44 19.12
N PRO A 320 19.75 24.79 20.04
CA PRO A 320 19.74 23.33 20.14
C PRO A 320 19.11 22.62 18.93
N ASP A 321 19.57 21.39 18.65
CA ASP A 321 18.90 20.36 17.84
C ASP A 321 18.64 20.66 16.34
N ALA A 322 19.65 21.09 15.58
CA ALA A 322 19.60 21.27 14.12
C ALA A 322 18.55 22.28 13.58
N LYS A 323 17.73 22.88 14.45
CA LYS A 323 16.71 23.88 14.12
C LYS A 323 17.28 25.13 13.47
N GLY A 324 18.49 25.55 13.86
CA GLY A 324 19.16 26.72 13.29
C GLY A 324 19.45 26.56 11.80
N ALA A 325 19.88 25.38 11.36
CA ALA A 325 20.22 25.11 9.96
C ALA A 325 18.99 25.10 9.05
N ASP A 326 17.89 24.50 9.53
CA ASP A 326 16.61 24.51 8.81
C ASP A 326 16.07 25.94 8.65
N ILE A 327 16.09 26.74 9.72
CA ILE A 327 15.64 28.15 9.66
C ILE A 327 16.53 29.01 8.78
N LEU A 328 17.85 28.83 8.82
CA LEU A 328 18.77 29.53 7.92
C LEU A 328 18.44 29.23 6.45
N SER A 329 18.19 27.95 6.13
CA SER A 329 17.85 27.55 4.76
C SER A 329 16.58 28.24 4.25
N ILE A 330 15.59 28.42 5.14
CA ILE A 330 14.34 29.15 4.84
C ILE A 330 14.63 30.63 4.59
N LEU A 331 15.39 31.29 5.47
CA LEU A 331 15.72 32.72 5.35
C LEU A 331 16.54 33.04 4.09
N VAL A 332 17.42 32.12 3.65
CA VAL A 332 18.17 32.25 2.39
C VAL A 332 17.24 32.04 1.19
N LYS A 333 16.34 31.05 1.24
CA LYS A 333 15.36 30.79 0.17
C LYS A 333 14.37 31.94 -0.01
N GLU A 334 13.97 32.59 1.08
CA GLU A 334 13.13 33.80 1.07
C GLU A 334 13.91 35.07 0.63
N GLY A 335 15.24 34.98 0.54
CA GLY A 335 16.10 36.10 0.15
C GLY A 335 16.30 37.16 1.23
N LEU A 336 15.97 36.87 2.50
CA LEU A 336 16.25 37.78 3.62
C LEU A 336 17.73 37.75 4.01
N LEU A 337 18.35 36.58 3.94
CA LEU A 337 19.79 36.39 4.08
C LEU A 337 20.41 35.99 2.74
N ILE A 338 21.61 36.50 2.47
CA ILE A 338 22.37 36.23 1.26
C ILE A 338 23.64 35.49 1.65
N LYS A 339 23.84 34.32 1.04
CA LYS A 339 25.08 33.56 1.18
C LYS A 339 26.16 34.18 0.30
N VAL A 340 27.22 34.67 0.92
CA VAL A 340 28.34 35.32 0.22
C VAL A 340 29.45 34.32 -0.07
N LYS A 341 29.87 33.54 0.94
CA LYS A 341 30.92 32.52 0.80
C LYS A 341 30.84 31.49 1.91
N GLU A 342 30.84 30.20 1.58
CA GLU A 342 30.85 29.08 2.55
C GLU A 342 29.80 29.22 3.67
N ASP A 343 30.23 29.63 4.86
CA ASP A 343 29.44 29.75 6.08
C ASP A 343 29.18 31.22 6.48
N LEU A 344 29.48 32.16 5.58
CA LEU A 344 29.22 33.60 5.72
C LEU A 344 27.92 33.98 5.02
N TYR A 345 26.98 34.46 5.83
CA TYR A 345 25.69 34.96 5.41
C TYR A 345 25.55 36.41 5.84
N PHE A 346 24.86 37.22 5.04
CA PHE A 346 24.65 38.64 5.29
C PHE A 346 23.18 38.97 5.15
N HIS A 347 22.70 39.93 5.94
CA HIS A 347 21.34 40.43 5.77
C HIS A 347 21.20 41.19 4.45
N LYS A 348 20.13 40.93 3.69
CA LYS A 348 19.90 41.52 2.37
C LYS A 348 20.01 43.05 2.37
N LYS A 349 19.40 43.72 3.35
CA LYS A 349 19.52 45.19 3.53
C LYS A 349 20.98 45.68 3.61
N SER A 350 21.87 44.93 4.26
CA SER A 350 23.29 45.30 4.37
C SER A 350 24.00 45.18 3.03
N ILE A 351 23.71 44.13 2.26
CA ILE A 351 24.25 43.93 0.92
C ILE A 351 23.70 44.95 -0.08
N ASP A 352 22.40 45.25 -0.03
CA ASP A 352 21.77 46.22 -0.91
C ASP A 352 22.34 47.64 -0.66
N GLY A 353 22.49 48.06 0.60
CA GLY A 353 23.13 49.33 0.94
C GLY A 353 24.60 49.41 0.49
N LEU A 354 25.35 48.30 0.62
CA LEU A 354 26.72 48.23 0.12
C LEU A 354 26.79 48.26 -1.42
N ARG A 355 25.85 47.59 -2.09
CA ARG A 355 25.72 47.62 -3.57
C ARG A 355 25.52 49.05 -4.06
N GLU A 356 24.65 49.81 -3.41
CA GLU A 356 24.39 51.22 -3.76
C GLU A 356 25.63 52.09 -3.55
N ALA A 357 26.28 51.97 -2.37
CA ALA A 357 27.50 52.71 -2.06
C ALA A 357 28.63 52.40 -3.06
N LEU A 358 28.85 51.12 -3.38
CA LEU A 358 29.85 50.68 -4.35
C LEU A 358 29.54 51.21 -5.75
N THR A 359 28.28 51.17 -6.18
CA THR A 359 27.87 51.67 -7.49
C THR A 359 28.10 53.17 -7.61
N LEU A 360 27.76 53.94 -6.56
CA LEU A 360 28.03 55.38 -6.52
C LEU A 360 29.53 55.70 -6.56
N PHE A 361 30.33 54.96 -5.80
CA PHE A 361 31.79 55.11 -5.79
C PHE A 361 32.37 54.85 -7.18
N LEU A 362 32.01 53.73 -7.81
CA LEU A 362 32.52 53.35 -9.13
C LEU A 362 32.05 54.29 -10.24
N LYS A 363 30.83 54.84 -10.16
CA LYS A 363 30.37 55.87 -11.11
C LYS A 363 31.17 57.17 -11.00
N LYS A 364 31.63 57.53 -9.80
CA LYS A 364 32.39 58.75 -9.54
C LYS A 364 33.88 58.60 -9.84
N ASN A 365 34.47 57.48 -9.42
CA ASN A 365 35.93 57.26 -9.42
C ASN A 365 36.41 56.31 -10.54
N GLY A 366 35.49 55.65 -11.26
CA GLY A 366 35.77 54.73 -12.36
C GLY A 366 36.17 53.32 -11.92
N GLU A 367 37.08 53.21 -10.96
CA GLU A 367 37.61 51.94 -10.45
C GLU A 367 37.75 51.93 -8.93
N ILE A 368 37.84 50.73 -8.34
CA ILE A 368 38.11 50.53 -6.92
C ILE A 368 39.12 49.41 -6.70
N ASN A 369 40.11 49.68 -5.86
CA ASN A 369 41.08 48.67 -5.44
C ASN A 369 40.65 47.99 -4.11
N PRO A 370 41.21 46.82 -3.74
CA PRO A 370 40.84 46.12 -2.51
C PRO A 370 41.05 46.92 -1.22
N ALA A 371 42.01 47.85 -1.18
CA ALA A 371 42.25 48.70 -0.02
C ALA A 371 41.14 49.76 0.14
N GLN A 372 40.78 50.44 -0.95
CA GLN A 372 39.66 51.40 -1.00
C GLN A 372 38.33 50.73 -0.69
N PHE A 373 38.11 49.48 -1.15
CA PHE A 373 36.90 48.73 -0.81
C PHE A 373 36.85 48.35 0.67
N LYS A 374 37.99 48.01 1.27
CA LYS A 374 38.10 47.79 2.72
C LYS A 374 37.75 49.07 3.49
N ASP A 375 38.29 50.21 3.07
CA ASP A 375 38.02 51.49 3.72
C ASP A 375 36.55 51.91 3.57
N MET A 376 35.95 51.68 2.40
CA MET A 376 34.53 51.94 2.14
C MET A 376 33.60 51.06 2.99
N THR A 377 33.94 49.78 3.17
CA THR A 377 33.14 48.86 3.98
C THR A 377 33.38 49.03 5.48
N GLY A 378 34.52 49.60 5.89
CA GLY A 378 34.92 49.69 7.29
C GLY A 378 35.13 48.31 7.94
N THR A 379 35.42 47.28 7.14
CA THR A 379 35.53 45.90 7.61
C THR A 379 36.94 45.34 7.53
N SER A 380 37.20 44.24 8.23
CA SER A 380 38.48 43.52 8.09
C SER A 380 38.54 42.78 6.75
N ARG A 381 39.77 42.44 6.30
CA ARG A 381 39.99 41.67 5.06
C ARG A 381 39.20 40.35 5.03
N LYS A 382 38.93 39.78 6.20
CA LYS A 382 38.10 38.59 6.41
C LYS A 382 36.70 38.73 5.78
N TYR A 383 36.11 39.93 5.81
CA TYR A 383 34.77 40.19 5.28
C TYR A 383 34.81 40.95 3.95
N SER A 384 35.74 41.89 3.79
CA SER A 384 35.82 42.72 2.58
C SER A 384 36.19 41.93 1.32
N ILE A 385 37.05 40.90 1.43
CA ILE A 385 37.44 40.08 0.27
C ILE A 385 36.26 39.21 -0.20
N PRO A 386 35.58 38.43 0.66
CA PRO A 386 34.39 37.69 0.23
C PRO A 386 33.29 38.59 -0.36
N LEU A 387 33.08 39.79 0.20
CA LEU A 387 32.07 40.72 -0.30
C LEU A 387 32.39 41.25 -1.71
N ILE A 388 33.66 41.60 -1.97
CA ILE A 388 34.05 42.09 -3.30
C ILE A 388 34.04 40.96 -4.35
N GLU A 389 34.41 39.73 -3.96
CA GLU A 389 34.28 38.53 -4.79
C GLU A 389 32.81 38.21 -5.10
N TYR A 390 31.91 38.40 -4.13
CA TYR A 390 30.48 38.21 -4.32
C TYR A 390 29.90 39.17 -5.35
N PHE A 391 30.31 40.45 -5.34
CA PHE A 391 29.88 41.40 -6.38
C PHE A 391 30.45 41.11 -7.77
N ASP A 392 31.62 40.48 -7.85
CA ASP A 392 32.14 39.95 -9.12
C ASP A 392 31.26 38.79 -9.64
N HIS A 393 30.90 37.85 -8.74
CA HIS A 393 30.04 36.72 -9.07
C HIS A 393 28.61 37.14 -9.47
N GLU A 394 28.03 38.10 -8.76
CA GLU A 394 26.73 38.73 -9.07
C GLU A 394 26.80 39.66 -10.29
N GLN A 395 27.95 39.73 -10.97
CA GLN A 395 28.14 40.50 -12.19
C GLN A 395 27.96 42.01 -12.03
N LEU A 396 28.07 42.54 -10.81
CA LEU A 396 28.06 43.98 -10.56
C LEU A 396 29.41 44.61 -10.94
N THR A 397 30.50 43.94 -10.56
CA THR A 397 31.88 44.37 -10.81
C THR A 397 32.62 43.38 -11.70
N VAL A 398 33.65 43.86 -12.39
CA VAL A 398 34.60 43.01 -13.13
C VAL A 398 36.01 43.41 -12.72
N ARG A 399 36.85 42.42 -12.45
CA ARG A 399 38.25 42.62 -12.11
C ARG A 399 39.08 42.90 -13.38
N VAL A 400 39.81 44.00 -13.37
CA VAL A 400 40.75 44.41 -14.42
C VAL A 400 42.08 44.72 -13.74
N GLY A 401 43.05 43.80 -13.87
CA GLY A 401 44.29 43.85 -13.10
C GLY A 401 44.05 43.76 -11.58
N ASP A 402 44.55 44.74 -10.84
CA ASP A 402 44.38 44.85 -9.38
C ASP A 402 43.11 45.61 -8.96
N ASN A 403 42.43 46.24 -9.91
CA ASN A 403 41.24 47.05 -9.67
C ASN A 403 39.97 46.35 -10.15
N ARG A 404 38.83 46.90 -9.73
CA ARG A 404 37.51 46.50 -10.19
C ARG A 404 36.78 47.70 -10.75
N ILE A 405 36.11 47.48 -11.87
CA ILE A 405 35.26 48.48 -12.53
C ILE A 405 33.80 48.04 -12.51
N LEU A 406 32.89 49.00 -12.66
CA LEU A 406 31.47 48.70 -12.80
C LEU A 406 31.23 47.96 -14.12
N ARG A 407 30.56 46.82 -14.07
CA ARG A 407 30.22 46.09 -15.29
C ARG A 407 29.17 46.89 -16.07
N ARG A 408 29.54 47.45 -17.23
CA ARG A 408 28.55 48.03 -18.15
C ARG A 408 27.67 46.90 -18.67
N LYS A 409 26.35 46.99 -18.46
CA LYS A 409 25.39 46.15 -19.20
C LYS A 409 25.54 46.53 -20.68
N ILE A 410 25.90 45.56 -21.51
CA ILE A 410 25.74 45.66 -22.97
C ILE A 410 24.24 45.59 -23.27
#